data_AF-A0AAW4XFT2-F1
#
_entry.id   AF-A0AAW4XFT2-F1
#
_cell.length_a   1.000
_cell.length_b   1.000
_cell.length_c   1.000
_cell.angle_alpha   90.00
_cell.angle_beta   90.00
_cell.angle_gamma   90.00
#
_symmetry.space_group_name_H-M   'P 1'
#
loop_
_entity.id
_entity.type
_entity.pdbx_description
1 polymer ?
#
loop_
_entity_poly.entity_id
_entity_poly.type
_entity_poly.pdbx_seq_one_letter_code
_entity_poly.pdbx_strand_id
1 'polypeptide(L)'
;MLTVLLYVLVMAGVAAVLFFVASAVFGRGETLAPLPPGTTVTVLPATDVTGTDIRDLRFQQTVRGYKMSEVDWALDRLAREVDELRVRLADAEARAAGESVDGAGQDVGAEELEAEDVPESASSESTGESR
;
A
#
# COMPACT_ATOMS: atom_id res chain seq x y z
N MET A 1 15.45 68.02 16.79
CA MET A 1 15.11 67.17 15.62
C MET A 1 15.90 65.87 15.62
N LEU A 2 17.25 65.90 15.62
CA LEU A 2 18.08 64.69 15.63
C LEU A 2 17.87 63.78 16.85
N THR A 3 17.66 64.36 18.03
CA THR A 3 17.33 63.60 19.25
C THR A 3 16.01 62.84 19.13
N VAL A 4 14.98 63.48 18.60
CA VAL A 4 13.66 62.86 18.34
C VAL A 4 13.79 61.71 17.35
N LEU A 5 14.56 61.90 16.25
CA LEU A 5 14.85 60.85 15.28
C LEU A 5 15.56 59.65 15.93
N LEU A 6 16.54 59.90 16.79
CA LEU A 6 17.28 58.86 17.52
C LEU A 6 16.36 58.07 18.47
N TYR A 7 15.45 58.75 19.19
CA TYR A 7 14.46 58.07 20.04
C TYR A 7 13.53 57.16 19.23
N VAL A 8 13.03 57.63 18.08
CA VAL A 8 12.16 56.83 17.21
C VAL A 8 12.90 55.60 16.68
N LEU A 9 14.16 55.75 16.26
CA LEU A 9 14.98 54.64 15.77
C LEU A 9 15.22 53.58 16.87
N VAL A 10 15.57 54.02 18.08
CA VAL A 10 15.77 53.12 19.22
C VAL A 10 14.47 52.41 19.58
N MET A 11 13.36 53.13 19.64
CA MET A 11 12.04 52.55 19.94
C MET A 11 11.61 51.53 18.88
N ALA A 12 11.83 51.82 17.59
CA ALA A 12 11.58 50.88 16.51
C ALA A 12 12.49 49.64 16.61
N GLY A 13 13.76 49.83 16.97
CA GLY A 13 14.70 48.73 17.20
C GLY A 13 14.26 47.83 18.36
N VAL A 14 13.87 48.41 19.50
CA VAL A 14 13.34 47.66 20.64
C VAL A 14 12.07 46.92 20.25
N ALA A 15 11.13 47.58 19.56
CA ALA A 15 9.91 46.95 19.08
C ALA A 15 10.20 45.77 18.14
N ALA A 16 11.16 45.92 17.21
CA ALA A 16 11.60 44.86 16.33
C ALA A 16 12.20 43.68 17.11
N VAL A 17 13.10 43.94 18.07
CA VAL A 17 13.69 42.90 18.91
C VAL A 17 12.62 42.16 19.70
N LEU A 18 11.71 42.88 20.36
CA LEU A 18 10.59 42.28 21.09
C LEU A 18 9.70 41.46 20.16
N PHE A 19 9.43 41.96 18.96
CA PHE A 19 8.67 41.23 17.94
C PHE A 19 9.38 39.94 17.51
N PHE A 20 10.69 39.97 17.27
CA PHE A 20 11.47 38.78 16.93
C PHE A 20 11.51 37.77 18.07
N VAL A 21 11.74 38.22 19.31
CA VAL A 21 11.73 37.37 20.50
C VAL A 21 10.35 36.75 20.69
N ALA A 22 9.28 37.54 20.62
CA ALA A 22 7.92 37.04 20.69
C ALA A 22 7.64 36.05 19.55
N SER A 23 7.98 36.37 18.31
CA SER A 23 7.79 35.47 17.17
C SER A 23 8.60 34.18 17.29
N ALA A 24 9.76 34.20 17.95
CA ALA A 24 10.57 33.02 18.20
C ALA A 24 10.00 32.18 19.36
N VAL A 25 9.56 32.82 20.45
CA VAL A 25 8.98 32.16 21.63
C VAL A 25 7.60 31.59 21.35
N PHE A 26 6.74 32.35 20.70
CA PHE A 26 5.38 31.95 20.35
C PHE A 26 5.32 31.14 19.04
N GLY A 27 6.42 31.10 18.27
CA GLY A 27 6.44 30.48 16.95
C GLY A 27 5.65 31.29 15.93
N ARG A 28 5.91 31.03 14.65
CA ARG A 28 5.24 31.67 13.50
C ARG A 28 3.75 31.27 13.47
N GLY A 29 2.93 31.93 14.29
CA GLY A 29 1.46 32.06 14.19
C GLY A 29 0.58 30.81 14.15
N GLU A 30 1.11 29.62 13.86
CA GLU A 30 0.35 28.41 13.57
C GLU A 30 1.16 27.15 13.92
N THR A 31 1.91 27.18 15.02
CA THR A 31 2.12 25.93 15.78
C THR A 31 0.82 25.61 16.49
N LEU A 32 -0.21 25.22 15.72
CA LEU A 32 -1.26 24.37 16.25
C LEU A 32 -0.55 23.25 17.01
N ALA A 33 -0.92 23.06 18.27
CA ALA A 33 -0.41 21.95 19.07
C ALA A 33 -0.33 20.72 18.16
N PRO A 34 0.83 20.02 18.10
CA PRO A 34 0.97 18.85 17.24
C PRO A 34 -0.29 18.03 17.38
N LEU A 35 -1.05 17.93 16.28
CA LEU A 35 -2.31 17.22 16.28
C LEU A 35 -2.02 15.85 16.92
N PRO A 36 -2.80 15.40 17.92
CA PRO A 36 -2.48 14.20 18.67
C PRO A 36 -2.05 13.10 17.71
N PRO A 37 -0.91 12.41 17.96
CA PRO A 37 -0.38 11.42 17.03
C PRO A 37 -1.48 10.43 16.68
N GLY A 38 -1.95 10.47 15.43
CA GLY A 38 -3.17 9.78 14.99
C GLY A 38 -4.12 10.61 14.13
N THR A 39 -3.93 11.93 14.02
CA THR A 39 -4.73 12.81 13.12
C THR A 39 -3.93 13.23 11.89
N THR A 40 -2.95 12.44 11.47
CA THR A 40 -2.40 12.62 10.13
C THR A 40 -3.45 12.10 9.17
N VAL A 41 -3.91 12.92 8.22
CA VAL A 41 -4.76 12.51 7.08
C VAL A 41 -3.94 11.65 6.10
N THR A 42 -3.05 10.82 6.63
CA THR A 42 -2.33 9.75 5.94
C THR A 42 -3.26 8.54 5.96
N VAL A 43 -4.43 8.68 5.35
CA VAL A 43 -5.39 7.58 5.25
C VAL A 43 -4.97 6.76 4.05
N LEU A 44 -4.05 5.84 4.28
CA LEU A 44 -3.87 4.74 3.34
C LEU A 44 -5.07 3.79 3.54
N PRO A 45 -5.75 3.35 2.46
CA PRO A 45 -6.79 2.34 2.58
C PRO A 45 -6.28 1.12 3.37
N ALA A 46 -7.10 0.58 4.27
CA ALA A 46 -6.73 -0.58 5.11
C ALA A 46 -6.40 -1.83 4.28
N THR A 47 -6.82 -1.83 3.02
CA THR A 47 -6.62 -2.88 2.03
C THR A 47 -6.58 -2.20 0.67
N ASP A 48 -6.00 -2.85 -0.33
CA ASP A 48 -6.05 -2.37 -1.70
C ASP A 48 -5.33 -1.04 -2.01
N VAL A 49 -4.15 -0.84 -1.45
CA VAL A 49 -3.30 0.35 -1.69
C VAL A 49 -2.86 0.44 -3.17
N THR A 50 -3.20 1.53 -3.84
CA THR A 50 -2.76 1.89 -5.20
C THR A 50 -1.54 2.80 -5.17
N GLY A 51 -0.83 2.94 -6.30
CA GLY A 51 0.21 3.97 -6.42
C GLY A 51 -0.34 5.40 -6.29
N THR A 52 -1.60 5.64 -6.66
CA THR A 52 -2.26 6.94 -6.46
C THR A 52 -2.40 7.25 -4.97
N ASP A 53 -2.82 6.27 -4.16
CA ASP A 53 -2.95 6.44 -2.71
C ASP A 53 -1.62 6.80 -2.05
N ILE A 54 -0.51 6.25 -2.57
CA ILE A 54 0.85 6.55 -2.09
C ILE A 54 1.28 7.98 -2.46
N ARG A 55 0.94 8.44 -3.67
CA ARG A 55 1.26 9.80 -4.16
C ARG A 55 0.46 10.88 -3.41
N ASP A 56 -0.72 10.53 -2.91
CA ASP A 56 -1.59 11.43 -2.17
C ASP A 56 -1.24 11.53 -0.67
N LEU A 57 -0.27 10.75 -0.19
CA LEU A 57 0.14 10.78 1.22
C LEU A 57 0.69 12.16 1.63
N ARG A 58 0.21 12.65 2.77
CA ARG A 58 0.70 13.87 3.41
C ARG A 58 1.35 13.54 4.74
N PHE A 59 2.58 14.02 4.93
CA PHE A 59 3.38 13.84 6.14
C PHE A 59 3.56 15.17 6.86
N GLN A 60 3.58 15.13 8.20
CA GLN A 60 3.87 16.30 9.03
C GLN A 60 5.38 16.58 9.08
N GLN A 61 5.78 17.84 9.05
CA GLN A 61 7.19 18.26 9.13
C GLN A 61 7.70 18.26 10.58
N THR A 62 8.92 17.74 10.80
CA THR A 62 9.60 17.73 12.12
C THR A 62 10.95 18.45 12.04
N VAL A 63 11.36 19.11 13.14
CA VAL A 63 12.60 19.93 13.22
C VAL A 63 13.87 19.12 12.94
N ARG A 64 13.83 17.81 13.22
CA ARG A 64 14.77 16.81 12.71
C ARG A 64 13.94 15.80 11.92
N GLY A 65 14.14 15.77 10.61
CA GLY A 65 13.39 14.92 9.70
C GLY A 65 14.27 14.44 8.56
N TYR A 66 13.77 13.45 7.83
CA TYR A 66 14.37 13.04 6.57
C TYR A 66 14.26 14.17 5.54
N LYS A 67 15.18 14.20 4.58
CA LYS A 67 15.15 15.19 3.53
C LYS A 67 13.93 14.95 2.65
N MET A 68 13.07 15.97 2.49
CA MET A 68 11.82 15.85 1.73
C MET A 68 12.04 15.25 0.33
N SER A 69 13.09 15.70 -0.38
CA SER A 69 13.41 15.19 -1.72
C SER A 69 13.76 13.70 -1.79
N GLU A 70 14.37 13.15 -0.73
CA GLU A 70 14.71 11.71 -0.67
C GLU A 70 13.47 10.88 -0.38
N VAL A 71 12.60 11.38 0.50
CA VAL A 71 11.30 10.77 0.81
C VAL A 71 10.40 10.79 -0.42
N ASP A 72 10.28 11.93 -1.10
CA ASP A 72 9.46 12.07 -2.31
C ASP A 72 9.94 11.12 -3.42
N TRP A 73 11.25 11.00 -3.61
CA TRP A 73 11.83 10.06 -4.56
C TRP A 73 11.50 8.60 -4.19
N ALA A 74 11.62 8.24 -2.91
CA ALA A 74 11.33 6.88 -2.45
C ALA A 74 9.83 6.54 -2.61
N LEU A 75 8.95 7.48 -2.31
CA LEU A 75 7.49 7.31 -2.46
C LEU A 75 7.09 7.19 -3.92
N ASP A 76 7.67 7.98 -4.84
CA ASP A 76 7.40 7.84 -6.27
C ASP A 76 7.85 6.46 -6.80
N ARG A 77 9.02 6.00 -6.36
CA ARG A 77 9.52 4.68 -6.72
C ARG A 77 8.60 3.57 -6.20
N LEU A 78 8.14 3.68 -4.96
CA LEU A 78 7.22 2.72 -4.34
C LEU A 78 5.86 2.71 -5.04
N ALA A 79 5.32 3.89 -5.37
CA ALA A 79 4.04 4.00 -6.07
C ALA A 79 4.06 3.28 -7.42
N ARG A 80 5.15 3.43 -8.19
CA ARG A 80 5.34 2.70 -9.46
C ARG A 80 5.42 1.20 -9.27
N GLU A 81 6.17 0.72 -8.28
CA GLU A 81 6.30 -0.71 -8.00
C GLU A 81 4.95 -1.34 -7.61
N VAL A 82 4.15 -0.64 -6.80
CA VAL A 82 2.80 -1.08 -6.43
C VAL A 82 1.89 -1.16 -7.65
N ASP A 83 1.91 -0.14 -8.52
CA ASP A 83 1.13 -0.15 -9.77
C ASP A 83 1.52 -1.36 -10.64
N GLU A 84 2.82 -1.64 -10.80
CA GLU A 84 3.33 -2.79 -11.56
C GLU A 84 2.94 -4.15 -10.93
N LEU A 85 2.97 -4.27 -9.61
CA LEU A 85 2.56 -5.47 -8.90
C LEU A 85 1.06 -5.76 -9.10
N ARG A 86 0.23 -4.72 -9.08
CA ARG A 86 -1.22 -4.88 -9.23
C ARG A 86 -1.63 -5.26 -10.64
N VAL A 87 -0.96 -4.73 -11.66
CA VAL A 87 -1.15 -5.19 -13.04
C VAL A 87 -0.81 -6.68 -13.16
N ARG A 88 0.33 -7.11 -12.61
CA ARG A 88 0.72 -8.52 -12.63
C ARG A 88 -0.25 -9.43 -11.88
N LEU A 89 -0.81 -8.96 -10.76
CA LEU A 89 -1.82 -9.69 -10.01
C LEU A 89 -3.11 -9.83 -10.82
N ALA A 90 -3.60 -8.75 -11.42
CA ALA A 90 -4.79 -8.77 -12.28
C ALA A 90 -4.61 -9.73 -13.48
N ASP A 91 -3.43 -9.74 -14.11
CA ASP A 91 -3.14 -10.66 -15.21
C ASP A 91 -3.11 -12.14 -14.74
N ALA A 92 -2.61 -12.40 -13.53
CA ALA A 92 -2.57 -13.74 -12.96
C ALA A 92 -3.97 -14.25 -12.59
N GLU A 93 -4.79 -13.38 -12.00
CA GLU A 93 -6.19 -13.67 -11.66
C GLU A 93 -7.04 -13.92 -12.92
N ALA A 94 -6.84 -13.12 -13.98
CA ALA A 94 -7.51 -13.32 -15.27
C ALA A 94 -7.16 -14.67 -15.91
N ARG A 95 -5.90 -15.10 -15.82
CA ARG A 95 -5.46 -16.43 -16.31
C ARG A 95 -6.08 -17.58 -15.52
N ALA A 96 -6.10 -17.48 -14.19
CA ALA A 96 -6.74 -18.49 -13.34
C ALA A 96 -8.26 -18.58 -13.58
N ALA A 97 -8.91 -17.44 -13.83
CA ALA A 97 -10.33 -17.39 -14.19
C ALA A 97 -10.60 -17.97 -15.59
N GLY A 98 -9.69 -17.79 -16.56
CA GLY A 98 -9.82 -18.40 -17.90
C GLY A 98 -9.67 -19.92 -17.88
N GLU A 99 -8.71 -20.45 -17.12
CA GLU A 99 -8.46 -21.89 -17.05
C GLU A 99 -9.58 -22.67 -16.34
N SER A 100 -10.24 -22.05 -15.37
CA SER A 100 -11.41 -22.65 -14.69
C SER A 100 -12.66 -22.72 -15.57
N VAL A 101 -12.77 -21.88 -16.61
CA VAL A 101 -13.87 -21.94 -17.59
C VAL A 101 -13.63 -23.03 -18.63
N ASP A 102 -12.38 -23.23 -19.08
CA ASP A 102 -12.04 -24.27 -20.05
C ASP A 102 -12.06 -25.69 -19.44
N GLY A 103 -11.71 -25.84 -18.16
CA GLY A 103 -11.74 -27.13 -17.45
C GLY A 103 -13.15 -27.70 -17.20
N ALA A 104 -14.18 -26.86 -17.14
CA ALA A 104 -15.56 -27.30 -16.92
C ALA A 104 -16.24 -27.87 -18.19
N GLY A 105 -15.61 -27.74 -19.36
CA GLY A 105 -16.12 -28.23 -20.65
C GLY A 105 -15.59 -29.61 -21.07
N GLN A 106 -14.70 -30.23 -20.30
CA GLN A 106 -13.96 -31.43 -20.74
C GLN A 106 -14.32 -32.73 -20.01
N ASP A 107 -15.37 -32.72 -19.16
CA ASP A 107 -15.82 -33.88 -18.35
C ASP A 107 -17.21 -34.44 -18.75
N VAL A 108 -17.65 -34.22 -19.99
CA VAL A 108 -18.83 -34.89 -20.56
C VAL A 108 -18.52 -35.42 -21.95
N GLY A 109 -18.03 -36.67 -22.03
CA GLY A 109 -18.02 -37.35 -23.32
C GLY A 109 -17.06 -38.52 -23.47
N ALA A 110 -16.98 -39.45 -22.51
CA ALA A 110 -16.47 -40.78 -22.83
C ALA A 110 -16.75 -41.84 -21.76
N GLU A 111 -17.98 -42.03 -21.28
CA GLU A 111 -18.42 -43.35 -20.81
C GLU A 111 -19.92 -43.46 -21.05
N GLU A 112 -20.33 -44.43 -21.89
CA GLU A 112 -21.51 -45.29 -21.71
C GLU A 112 -21.98 -45.88 -23.06
N LEU A 113 -21.46 -47.08 -23.37
CA LEU A 113 -22.08 -48.22 -24.09
C LEU A 113 -21.15 -49.41 -23.79
N GLU A 114 -21.53 -50.58 -23.28
CA GLU A 114 -22.79 -51.15 -22.87
C GLU A 114 -22.44 -52.50 -22.17
N ALA A 115 -23.21 -52.85 -21.14
CA ALA A 115 -23.58 -54.18 -20.61
C ALA A 115 -22.67 -55.40 -20.93
N GLU A 116 -22.07 -56.04 -19.91
CA GLU A 116 -22.70 -57.11 -19.09
C GLU A 116 -22.89 -58.43 -19.86
N ASP A 117 -21.96 -59.38 -19.68
CA ASP A 117 -22.25 -60.81 -19.81
C ASP A 117 -21.39 -61.60 -18.82
N VAL A 118 -22.02 -62.06 -17.75
CA VAL A 118 -21.45 -63.01 -16.78
C VAL A 118 -22.13 -64.35 -17.02
N PRO A 119 -21.35 -65.43 -17.20
CA PRO A 119 -21.79 -66.72 -16.71
C PRO A 119 -20.85 -67.24 -15.64
N GLU A 120 -21.47 -67.40 -14.48
CA GLU A 120 -21.15 -68.34 -13.41
C GLU A 120 -20.99 -69.77 -13.96
N SER A 121 -19.88 -70.45 -13.63
CA SER A 121 -19.90 -71.81 -13.03
C SER A 121 -18.54 -72.51 -13.08
N ALA A 122 -18.11 -72.92 -11.87
CA ALA A 122 -17.63 -74.26 -11.52
C ALA A 122 -16.25 -74.77 -11.99
N SER A 123 -15.41 -74.97 -10.97
CA SER A 123 -14.64 -76.20 -10.70
C SER A 123 -13.45 -76.56 -11.59
N SER A 124 -12.22 -76.50 -11.04
CA SER A 124 -11.48 -77.71 -10.62
C SER A 124 -10.08 -77.38 -10.05
N GLU A 125 -9.73 -78.16 -9.03
CA GLU A 125 -8.41 -78.38 -8.43
C GLU A 125 -7.22 -78.36 -9.39
N SER A 126 -6.07 -77.84 -8.92
CA SER A 126 -4.85 -78.66 -8.77
C SER A 126 -3.72 -77.86 -8.10
N THR A 127 -3.40 -78.25 -6.87
CA THR A 127 -2.07 -78.43 -6.27
C THR A 127 -0.85 -78.06 -7.12
N GLY A 128 0.08 -77.30 -6.54
CA GLY A 128 1.41 -77.09 -7.15
C GLY A 128 2.34 -76.18 -6.37
N GLU A 129 2.64 -76.56 -5.14
CA GLU A 129 3.78 -76.08 -4.35
C GLU A 129 5.10 -76.30 -5.12
N SER A 130 5.94 -75.28 -5.24
CA SER A 130 7.38 -75.45 -5.49
C SER A 130 8.19 -74.23 -5.07
N ARG A 131 9.33 -74.58 -4.50
CA ARG A 131 10.26 -73.86 -3.65
C ARG A 131 11.34 -73.15 -4.46
#